data_AF-A0A7X5IR62-F1
#
_entry.id   AF-A0A7X5IR62-F1
#
_cell.length_a   1.000
_cell.length_b   1.000
_cell.length_c   1.000
_cell.angle_alpha   90.00
_cell.angle_beta   90.00
_cell.angle_gamma   90.00
#
_symmetry.space_group_name_H-M   'P 1'
#
loop_
_entity.id
_entity.type
_entity.pdbx_description
1 polymer ?
#
loop_
_entity_poly.entity_id
_entity_poly.type
_entity_poly.pdbx_seq_one_letter_code
_entity_poly.pdbx_strand_id
1 'polypeptide(L)' 'MIKITEEQKKYLLEQSVDINDALQNNDLGALLLVIDDAIVDNIVDHKDEPDEIGINLQRIYDQVYNQNTED' A
#
# COMPACT_ATOMS: atom_id res chain seq x y z
N MET A 1 -11.54 -10.52 -6.46
CA MET A 1 -10.30 -10.86 -5.74
C MET A 1 -9.30 -9.79 -6.09
N ILE A 2 -8.82 -9.06 -5.09
CA ILE A 2 -7.81 -8.03 -5.27
C ILE A 2 -6.54 -8.69 -5.82
N LYS A 3 -6.04 -8.18 -6.93
CA LYS A 3 -4.75 -8.56 -7.54
C LYS A 3 -3.64 -7.85 -6.78
N ILE A 4 -2.93 -8.60 -5.95
CA ILE A 4 -1.75 -8.17 -5.19
C ILE A 4 -0.81 -9.37 -5.05
N THR A 5 0.49 -9.16 -5.27
CA THR A 5 1.48 -10.23 -5.21
C THR A 5 1.85 -10.58 -3.77
N GLU A 6 2.36 -11.80 -3.54
CA GLU A 6 2.84 -12.19 -2.21
C GLU A 6 4.03 -11.33 -1.74
N GLU A 7 4.85 -10.84 -2.68
CA GLU A 7 5.95 -9.91 -2.37
C GLU A 7 5.42 -8.55 -1.90
N GLN A 8 4.41 -7.99 -2.59
CA GLN A 8 3.75 -6.76 -2.16
C GLN A 8 3.13 -6.93 -0.77
N LYS A 9 2.40 -8.04 -0.53
CA LYS A 9 1.81 -8.33 0.79
C LYS A 9 2.88 -8.41 1.88
N LYS A 10 3.96 -9.16 1.62
CA LYS A 10 5.06 -9.33 2.56
C LYS A 10 5.70 -8.00 2.91
N TYR A 11 6.01 -7.18 1.90
CA TYR A 11 6.62 -5.87 2.12
C TYR A 11 5.72 -4.96 2.98
N LEU A 12 4.43 -4.89 2.66
CA LEU A 12 3.46 -4.10 3.43
C LEU A 12 3.41 -4.54 4.90
N LEU A 13 3.36 -5.84 5.16
CA LEU A 13 3.39 -6.38 6.53
C LEU A 13 4.72 -6.11 7.25
N GLU A 14 5.85 -6.16 6.55
CA GLU A 14 7.18 -5.80 7.09
C GLU A 14 7.25 -4.32 7.48
N GLN A 15 6.51 -3.45 6.78
CA GLN A 15 6.37 -2.02 7.11
C GLN A 15 5.22 -1.73 8.09
N SER A 16 4.65 -2.76 8.74
CA SER A 16 3.53 -2.62 9.68
C SER A 16 2.24 -2.04 9.09
N VAL A 17 2.04 -2.19 7.78
CA VAL A 17 0.81 -1.79 7.07
C VAL A 17 -0.21 -2.93 7.13
N ASP A 18 -1.29 -2.76 7.91
CA ASP A 18 -2.27 -3.83 8.14
C ASP A 18 -3.29 -3.97 7.00
N ILE A 19 -3.02 -4.89 6.10
CA ILE A 19 -3.85 -5.15 4.91
C ILE A 19 -4.87 -6.27 5.08
N ASN A 20 -4.87 -6.99 6.22
CA ASN A 20 -5.57 -8.27 6.32
C ASN A 20 -7.09 -8.11 6.21
N ASP A 21 -7.66 -7.11 6.89
CA ASP A 21 -9.09 -6.83 6.86
C ASP A 21 -9.55 -6.43 5.45
N ALA A 22 -8.79 -5.60 4.76
CA ALA A 22 -9.08 -5.20 3.37
C ALA A 22 -9.06 -6.41 2.42
N LEU A 23 -8.06 -7.29 2.55
CA LEU A 23 -7.96 -8.50 1.73
C LEU A 23 -9.08 -9.50 2.04
N GLN A 24 -9.41 -9.70 3.32
CA GLN A 24 -10.49 -10.60 3.74
C GLN A 24 -11.85 -10.14 3.20
N ASN A 25 -12.09 -8.83 3.21
CA ASN A 25 -13.33 -8.24 2.72
C ASN A 25 -13.34 -8.01 1.19
N ASN A 26 -12.24 -8.32 0.50
CA ASN A 26 -12.04 -8.04 -0.92
C ASN A 26 -12.33 -6.55 -1.25
N ASP A 27 -11.95 -5.66 -0.35
CA ASP A 27 -12.17 -4.23 -0.44
C ASP A 27 -10.90 -3.53 -0.94
N LEU A 28 -10.87 -3.23 -2.25
CA LEU A 28 -9.76 -2.53 -2.88
C LEU A 28 -9.61 -1.11 -2.32
N GLY A 29 -10.71 -0.43 -2.02
CA GLY A 29 -10.68 0.94 -1.50
C GLY A 29 -10.03 0.97 -0.12
N ALA A 30 -10.42 0.05 0.77
CA ALA A 30 -9.80 -0.09 2.08
C ALA A 30 -8.32 -0.47 1.99
N LEU A 31 -7.93 -1.33 1.04
CA LEU A 31 -6.53 -1.69 0.84
C LEU A 31 -5.70 -0.46 0.44
N LEU A 32 -6.18 0.29 -0.55
CA LEU A 32 -5.49 1.48 -1.05
C LEU A 32 -5.38 2.56 0.04
N LEU A 33 -6.45 2.76 0.82
CA LEU A 33 -6.45 3.73 1.92
C LEU A 33 -5.38 3.41 2.97
N VAL A 34 -5.26 2.16 3.39
CA VAL A 34 -4.27 1.78 4.42
C VAL A 34 -2.83 1.92 3.90
N ILE A 35 -2.60 1.72 2.60
CA ILE A 35 -1.29 1.99 1.99
C ILE A 35 -1.03 3.51 1.90
N ASP A 36 -2.04 4.31 1.53
CA ASP A 36 -1.96 5.77 1.45
C ASP A 36 -1.65 6.40 2.82
N ASP A 37 -2.35 5.96 3.88
CA ASP A 37 -2.09 6.40 5.25
C ASP A 37 -0.61 6.16 5.64
N ALA A 38 -0.06 4.99 5.32
CA ALA A 38 1.34 4.68 5.60
C ALA A 38 2.34 5.54 4.79
N ILE A 39 1.98 5.95 3.57
CA ILE A 39 2.77 6.88 2.76
C ILE A 39 2.75 8.27 3.39
N VAL A 40 1.56 8.75 3.81
CA VAL A 40 1.40 10.06 4.45
C VAL A 40 2.17 10.12 5.76
N ASP A 41 2.07 9.08 6.59
CA ASP A 41 2.83 8.98 7.85
C ASP A 41 4.34 9.05 7.59
N ASN A 42 4.84 8.33 6.56
CA ASN A 42 6.24 8.38 6.17
C ASN A 42 6.66 9.80 5.77
N ILE A 43 5.88 10.50 4.96
CA ILE A 43 6.16 11.87 4.51
C ILE A 43 6.23 12.83 5.70
N VAL A 44 5.28 12.74 6.62
CA VAL A 44 5.22 13.57 7.83
C VAL A 44 6.47 13.36 8.71
N ASP A 45 6.93 12.11 8.85
CA ASP A 45 8.12 11.78 9.63
C ASP A 45 9.43 12.20 8.94
N HIS A 46 9.42 12.41 7.63
CA HIS A 46 10.61 12.66 6.80
C HIS A 46 10.65 14.06 6.17
N LYS A 47 10.20 15.08 6.92
CA LYS A 47 10.27 16.51 6.52
C LYS A 47 9.49 16.83 5.26
N ASP A 48 8.28 16.30 5.16
CA ASP A 48 7.37 16.49 4.02
C ASP A 48 7.89 15.91 2.69
N GLU A 49 8.87 14.99 2.73
CA GLU A 49 9.35 14.22 1.59
C GLU A 49 9.38 12.72 1.94
N PRO A 50 8.97 11.81 1.04
CA PRO A 50 9.08 10.39 1.31
C PRO A 50 10.54 9.92 1.28
N ASP A 51 10.89 9.02 2.18
CA ASP A 51 12.18 8.33 2.13
C ASP A 51 12.13 7.10 1.19
N GLU A 52 13.13 6.23 1.25
CA GLU A 52 13.16 5.00 0.43
C GLU A 52 11.97 4.07 0.72
N ILE A 53 11.51 4.01 1.98
CA ILE A 53 10.35 3.21 2.37
C ILE A 53 9.08 3.85 1.78
N GLY A 54 8.89 5.16 1.97
CA GLY A 54 7.75 5.90 1.41
C GLY A 54 7.65 5.78 -0.11
N ILE A 55 8.78 5.88 -0.83
CA ILE A 55 8.84 5.71 -2.29
C ILE A 55 8.42 4.29 -2.70
N ASN A 56 8.85 3.27 -1.96
CA ASN A 56 8.47 1.89 -2.26
C ASN A 56 6.99 1.62 -1.94
N LEU A 57 6.46 2.18 -0.86
CA LEU A 57 5.03 2.13 -0.54
C LEU A 57 4.18 2.77 -1.64
N GLN A 58 4.56 3.98 -2.11
CA GLN A 58 3.90 4.65 -3.24
C GLN A 58 3.91 3.77 -4.50
N ARG A 59 5.06 3.13 -4.80
CA ARG A 59 5.15 2.23 -5.95
C ARG A 59 4.20 1.04 -5.82
N ILE A 60 4.06 0.48 -4.62
CA ILE A 60 3.12 -0.62 -4.38
C ILE A 60 1.67 -0.14 -4.52
N TYR A 61 1.33 1.04 -3.98
CA TYR A 61 0.03 1.67 -4.17
C TYR A 61 -0.33 1.75 -5.66
N ASP A 62 0.55 2.35 -6.47
CA ASP A 62 0.34 2.57 -7.90
C ASP A 62 0.17 1.22 -8.64
N GLN A 63 1.02 0.24 -8.33
CA GLN A 63 0.93 -1.10 -8.91
C GLN A 63 -0.38 -1.80 -8.55
N VAL A 64 -0.79 -1.76 -7.29
CA VAL A 64 -2.03 -2.37 -6.83
C VAL A 64 -3.23 -1.70 -7.49
N TYR A 65 -3.24 -0.36 -7.57
CA TYR A 65 -4.27 0.38 -8.28
C TYR A 65 -4.36 -0.09 -9.75
N ASN A 66 -3.27 0.03 -10.51
CA ASN A 66 -3.23 -0.31 -11.93
C ASN A 66 -3.59 -1.78 -12.20
N GLN A 67 -3.08 -2.72 -11.40
CA GLN A 67 -3.40 -4.15 -11.51
C GLN A 67 -4.92 -4.40 -11.43
N ASN A 68 -5.66 -3.58 -10.66
CA ASN A 68 -7.08 -3.79 -10.36
C ASN A 68 -8.04 -2.86 -11.11
N THR A 69 -7.56 -1.78 -11.73
CA THR A 69 -8.42 -0.79 -12.41
C THR A 69 -8.18 -0.67 -13.91
N GLU A 70 -7.03 -1.11 -14.41
CA GLU A 70 -6.75 -1.15 -15.84
C GLU A 70 -7.06 -2.54 -16.41
N ASP A 71 -7.79 -2.57 -17.54
CA ASP A 71 -8.25 -3.78 -18.26
C ASP A 71 -7.15 -4.44 -19.10
#